data_AF-A0A7C6N2K0-F1
#
_entry.id   AF-A0A7C6N2K0-F1
#
_cell.length_a   1.000
_cell.length_b   1.000
_cell.length_c   1.000
_cell.angle_alpha   90.00
_cell.angle_beta   90.00
_cell.angle_gamma   90.00
#
_symmetry.space_group_name_H-M   'P 1'
#
loop_
_entity.id
_entity.type
_entity.pdbx_description
1 polymer ?
#
loop_
_entity_poly.entity_id
_entity_poly.type
_entity_poly.pdbx_seq_one_letter_code
_entity_poly.pdbx_strand_id
1 'polypeptide(L)'
;KGDMSIVGPRPLLERYLPYYTDTEKLRHTVRPGLSGLAQINGRNNLDWDSRLGLDVEYVQDITFSLDLSIILKTFFKAIKREDITIVDQATLKDLHVERSENDGDKNLTT
;
A
#
# COMPACT_ATOMS: atom_id res chain seq x y z
N LYS A 1 16.71 15.68 -3.53
CA LYS A 1 17.19 15.34 -2.16
C LYS A 1 16.06 15.63 -1.19
N GLY A 2 15.40 14.58 -0.69
CA GLY A 2 14.14 14.69 0.07
C GLY A 2 12.95 14.01 -0.62
N ASP A 3 13.23 13.15 -1.61
CA ASP A 3 12.22 12.51 -2.46
C ASP A 3 11.47 11.36 -1.74
N MET A 4 12.00 10.91 -0.60
CA MET A 4 11.42 9.86 0.25
C MET A 4 11.60 10.18 1.74
N SER A 5 10.74 9.58 2.57
CA SER A 5 10.78 9.52 4.03
C SER A 5 11.14 8.11 4.53
N ILE A 6 11.40 7.98 5.84
CA ILE A 6 11.58 6.67 6.49
C ILE A 6 10.24 5.93 6.57
N VAL A 7 9.19 6.65 6.97
CA VAL A 7 7.83 6.16 7.09
C VAL A 7 6.92 6.90 6.11
N GLY A 8 6.09 6.16 5.39
CA GLY A 8 5.16 6.68 4.39
C GLY A 8 4.62 5.58 3.48
N PRO A 9 3.60 5.87 2.67
CA PRO A 9 3.09 4.94 1.66
C PRO A 9 4.21 4.49 0.72
N ARG A 10 4.22 3.21 0.34
CA ARG A 10 5.25 2.70 -0.57
C ARG A 10 5.06 3.28 -1.97
N PRO A 11 6.11 3.71 -2.69
CA PRO A 11 5.95 4.15 -4.07
C PRO A 11 5.41 2.99 -4.92
N LEU A 12 4.39 3.30 -5.73
CA LEU A 12 3.76 2.39 -6.66
C LEU A 12 3.96 2.88 -8.10
N LEU A 13 3.66 2.02 -9.06
CA LEU A 13 3.90 2.28 -10.48
C LEU A 13 2.97 3.40 -10.99
N GLU A 14 3.49 4.31 -11.81
CA GLU A 14 2.72 5.44 -12.34
C GLU A 14 1.49 5.01 -13.13
N ARG A 15 1.53 3.82 -13.78
CA ARG A 15 0.39 3.23 -14.48
C ARG A 15 -0.85 3.00 -13.59
N TYR A 16 -0.71 3.04 -12.27
CA TYR A 16 -1.81 2.90 -11.32
C TYR A 16 -2.57 4.21 -11.06
N LEU A 17 -2.01 5.36 -11.43
CA LEU A 17 -2.63 6.67 -11.18
C LEU A 17 -4.08 6.80 -11.67
N PRO A 18 -4.46 6.29 -12.86
CA PRO A 18 -5.85 6.37 -13.33
C PRO A 18 -6.82 5.48 -12.55
N TYR A 19 -6.30 4.50 -11.83
CA TYR A 19 -7.11 3.47 -11.18
C TYR A 19 -7.41 3.79 -9.72
N TYR A 20 -6.76 4.79 -9.10
CA TYR A 20 -7.06 5.19 -7.72
C TYR A 20 -8.42 5.86 -7.58
N THR A 21 -9.11 5.55 -6.49
CA THR A 21 -10.24 6.35 -6.03
C THR A 21 -9.77 7.72 -5.54
N ASP A 22 -10.68 8.68 -5.41
CA ASP A 22 -10.33 10.02 -4.91
C ASP A 22 -9.78 9.98 -3.48
N THR A 23 -10.28 9.05 -2.66
CA THR A 23 -9.76 8.81 -1.30
C THR A 23 -8.35 8.23 -1.34
N GLU A 24 -8.07 7.27 -2.21
CA GLU A 24 -6.73 6.65 -2.28
C GLU A 24 -5.66 7.59 -2.79
N LYS A 25 -6.03 8.57 -3.63
CA LYS A 25 -5.12 9.63 -4.07
C LYS A 25 -4.52 10.41 -2.90
N LEU A 26 -5.18 10.43 -1.73
CA LEU A 26 -4.65 11.05 -0.51
C LEU A 26 -3.27 10.50 -0.12
N ARG A 27 -2.95 9.24 -0.48
CA ARG A 27 -1.62 8.65 -0.24
C ARG A 27 -0.47 9.47 -0.84
N HIS A 28 -0.74 10.25 -1.88
CA HIS A 28 0.24 11.09 -2.57
C HIS A 28 0.44 12.46 -1.93
N THR A 29 -0.31 12.80 -0.87
CA THR A 29 -0.16 14.08 -0.16
C THR A 29 1.05 14.13 0.77
N VAL A 30 1.67 12.98 1.01
CA VAL A 30 2.86 12.83 1.85
C VAL A 30 3.99 12.17 1.07
N ARG A 31 5.21 12.28 1.60
CA ARG A 31 6.37 11.67 0.96
C ARG A 31 6.26 10.14 1.01
N PRO A 32 6.67 9.44 -0.06
CA PRO A 32 6.73 7.99 -0.05
C PRO A 32 7.77 7.48 0.95
N GLY A 33 7.47 6.36 1.60
CA GLY A 33 8.28 5.80 2.69
C GLY A 33 9.05 4.54 2.33
N LEU A 34 10.17 4.33 3.03
CA LEU A 34 10.87 3.03 3.01
C LEU A 34 10.04 1.94 3.69
N SER A 35 9.43 2.29 4.83
CA SER A 35 8.42 1.48 5.52
C SER A 35 7.11 2.27 5.66
N GLY A 36 6.05 1.61 6.10
CA GLY A 36 4.71 2.18 6.14
C GLY A 36 3.73 1.21 6.78
N LEU A 37 2.52 1.68 7.03
CA LEU A 37 1.49 0.93 7.73
C LEU A 37 1.11 -0.37 6.98
N ALA A 38 0.97 -0.29 5.66
CA ALA A 38 0.78 -1.48 4.81
C ALA A 38 1.96 -2.48 4.88
N GLN A 39 3.21 -1.99 4.95
CA GLN A 39 4.40 -2.86 5.06
C GLN A 39 4.49 -3.60 6.40
N ILE A 40 3.91 -3.08 7.49
CA ILE A 40 3.94 -3.77 8.78
C ILE A 40 2.73 -4.66 9.03
N ASN A 41 1.59 -4.39 8.40
CA ASN A 41 0.33 -5.12 8.64
C ASN A 41 0.02 -6.24 7.63
N GLY A 42 0.80 -6.41 6.57
CA GLY A 42 0.60 -7.56 5.66
C GLY A 42 1.49 -7.61 4.43
N ARG A 43 2.18 -6.52 4.08
CA ARG A 43 3.12 -6.46 2.93
C ARG A 43 2.45 -6.89 1.63
N ASN A 44 2.90 -8.01 1.07
CA ASN A 44 2.43 -8.57 -0.18
C ASN A 44 1.23 -9.52 0.04
N ASN A 45 0.79 -9.77 1.28
CA ASN A 45 -0.38 -10.61 1.56
C ASN A 45 -1.70 -9.81 1.57
N LEU A 46 -1.65 -8.52 1.29
CA LEU A 46 -2.81 -7.63 1.24
C LEU A 46 -3.33 -7.54 -0.20
N ASP A 47 -4.65 -7.61 -0.36
CA ASP A 47 -5.32 -7.14 -1.58
C ASP A 47 -5.15 -5.62 -1.76
N TRP A 48 -5.51 -5.11 -2.94
CA TRP A 48 -5.29 -3.71 -3.28
C TRP A 48 -6.06 -2.74 -2.39
N ASP A 49 -7.34 -3.02 -2.13
CA ASP A 49 -8.19 -2.13 -1.33
C ASP A 49 -7.70 -2.05 0.12
N SER A 50 -7.32 -3.18 0.73
CA SER A 50 -6.72 -3.24 2.06
C SER A 50 -5.38 -2.51 2.11
N ARG A 51 -4.53 -2.70 1.09
CA ARG A 51 -3.23 -2.06 1.01
C ARG A 51 -3.35 -0.54 0.87
N LEU A 52 -4.20 -0.07 -0.03
CA LEU A 52 -4.41 1.35 -0.27
C LEU A 52 -5.19 2.00 0.88
N GLY A 53 -6.10 1.26 1.52
CA GLY A 53 -6.78 1.68 2.74
C GLY A 53 -5.80 1.98 3.87
N LEU A 54 -4.83 1.10 4.12
CA LEU A 54 -3.78 1.33 5.12
C LEU A 54 -2.85 2.51 4.76
N ASP A 55 -2.61 2.75 3.47
CA ASP A 55 -1.86 3.94 3.04
C ASP A 55 -2.65 5.23 3.34
N VAL A 56 -3.98 5.23 3.14
CA VAL A 56 -4.85 6.37 3.47
C VAL A 56 -4.96 6.57 4.97
N GLU A 57 -5.16 5.49 5.73
CA GLU A 57 -5.20 5.53 7.20
C GLU A 57 -3.91 6.13 7.76
N TYR A 58 -2.75 5.70 7.24
CA TYR A 58 -1.48 6.32 7.61
C TYR A 58 -1.51 7.83 7.38
N VAL A 59 -1.93 8.29 6.19
CA VAL A 59 -1.97 9.73 5.86
C VAL A 59 -2.91 10.51 6.79
N GLN A 60 -4.03 9.93 7.19
CA GLN A 60 -5.01 10.59 8.06
C GLN A 60 -4.53 10.69 9.51
N ASP A 61 -3.80 9.68 9.99
CA ASP A 61 -3.43 9.54 11.40
C ASP A 61 -1.92 9.74 11.68
N ILE A 62 -1.21 10.45 10.80
CA ILE A 62 0.24 10.68 10.95
C ILE A 62 0.53 11.35 12.30
N THR A 63 1.27 10.64 13.14
CA THR A 63 1.80 11.15 14.40
C THR A 63 3.21 10.60 14.62
N PHE A 64 4.01 11.30 15.43
CA PHE A 64 5.35 10.84 15.79
C PHE A 64 5.33 9.44 16.44
N SER A 65 4.34 9.18 17.30
CA SER A 65 4.16 7.87 17.96
C SER A 65 3.85 6.76 16.95
N LEU A 66 3.01 7.06 15.94
CA LEU A 66 2.72 6.11 14.87
C LEU A 66 3.98 5.78 14.07
N ASP A 67 4.74 6.78 13.63
CA ASP A 67 5.99 6.60 12.89
C ASP A 67 7.00 5.74 13.68
N LEU A 68 7.17 6.03 14.97
CA LEU A 68 8.05 5.25 15.84
C LEU A 68 7.58 3.79 15.95
N SER A 69 6.27 3.56 16.09
CA SER A 69 5.72 2.21 16.13
C SER A 69 5.97 1.43 14.83
N ILE A 70 5.87 2.09 13.67
CA ILE A 70 6.13 1.49 12.37
C ILE A 70 7.60 1.12 12.23
N ILE A 71 8.51 2.01 12.61
CA ILE A 71 9.95 1.76 12.59
C ILE A 71 10.31 0.54 13.45
N LEU A 72 9.81 0.49 14.69
CA LEU A 72 10.07 -0.63 15.61
C LEU A 72 9.53 -1.95 15.07
N LYS A 73 8.27 -1.98 14.62
CA LYS A 73 7.67 -3.19 14.02
C LYS A 73 8.44 -3.64 12.77
N THR A 74 8.90 -2.69 11.96
CA THR A 74 9.74 -2.98 10.78
C THR A 74 11.03 -3.68 11.17
N PHE A 75 11.72 -3.17 12.20
CA PHE A 75 12.95 -3.76 12.73
C PHE A 75 12.72 -5.19 13.25
N PHE A 76 11.69 -5.40 14.06
CA PHE A 76 11.36 -6.74 14.58
C PHE A 76 11.01 -7.72 13.46
N LYS A 77 10.20 -7.32 12.48
CA LYS A 77 9.88 -8.17 11.33
C LYS A 77 11.11 -8.51 10.48
N ALA A 78 12.04 -7.57 10.31
CA ALA A 78 13.28 -7.81 9.58
C ALA A 78 14.18 -8.84 10.28
N ILE A 79 14.27 -8.79 11.62
CA ILE A 79 15.06 -9.75 12.40
C ILE A 79 14.41 -11.12 12.43
N LYS A 80 13.10 -11.20 12.67
CA LYS A 80 12.40 -12.47 12.80
C LYS A 80 12.24 -13.23 11.48
N ARG A 81 12.52 -12.60 10.33
CA ARG A 81 12.22 -13.14 8.99
C ARG A 81 10.76 -13.63 8.88
N GLU A 82 9.87 -13.03 9.67
CA GLU A 82 8.43 -13.25 9.55
C GLU A 82 7.98 -12.72 8.18
N ASP A 83 7.12 -13.47 7.50
CA ASP A 83 6.54 -13.15 6.18
C ASP A 83 7.48 -13.33 4.96
N ILE A 84 8.47 -14.22 5.00
CA ILE A 84 9.04 -14.79 3.75
C ILE A 84 8.11 -15.91 3.26
N THR A 85 6.84 -15.57 3.05
CA THR A 85 5.97 -16.40 2.21
C THR A 85 6.32 -16.07 0.77
N ILE A 86 6.55 -17.10 -0.05
CA ILE A 86 6.46 -16.96 -1.50
C ILE A 86 5.00 -16.67 -1.76
N VAL A 87 4.62 -15.38 -1.75
CA VAL A 87 3.34 -14.97 -2.30
C VAL A 87 3.43 -15.35 -3.75
N ASP A 88 2.61 -16.32 -4.15
CA ASP A 88 2.51 -16.69 -5.54
C ASP A 88 2.10 -15.43 -6.31
N GLN A 89 3.05 -14.84 -7.02
CA GLN A 89 2.82 -13.65 -7.83
C GLN A 89 1.78 -13.93 -8.91
N ALA A 90 1.49 -15.20 -9.20
CA ALA A 90 0.41 -15.58 -10.10
C ALA A 90 -0.99 -15.22 -9.58
N THR A 91 -1.18 -15.04 -8.27
CA THR A 91 -2.51 -14.81 -7.68
C THR A 91 -2.84 -13.33 -7.47
N LEU A 92 -1.83 -12.46 -7.26
CA LEU A 92 -2.06 -11.02 -7.12
C LEU A 92 -1.98 -10.34 -8.48
N LYS A 93 -3.15 -9.98 -9.00
CA LYS A 93 -3.27 -9.17 -10.20
C LYS A 93 -2.70 -7.78 -9.95
N ASP A 94 -2.08 -7.19 -10.97
CA ASP A 94 -1.74 -5.76 -10.92
C ASP A 94 -3.02 -4.91 -10.75
N LEU A 95 -2.92 -3.78 -10.06
CA LEU A 95 -4.09 -2.93 -9.75
C LEU A 95 -4.92 -2.59 -10.99
N HIS A 96 -4.24 -2.21 -12.07
CA HIS A 96 -4.90 -1.86 -13.33
C HIS A 96 -5.68 -3.04 -13.94
N VAL A 97 -5.22 -4.28 -13.76
CA VAL A 97 -5.93 -5.48 -14.21
C VAL A 97 -7.17 -5.68 -13.35
N GLU A 98 -6.99 -5.74 -12.03
CA GLU A 98 -8.09 -5.95 -11.06
C GLU A 98 -9.22 -4.93 -11.25
N ARG A 99 -8.87 -3.66 -11.44
CA ARG A 99 -9.87 -2.58 -11.59
C ARG A 99 -10.43 -2.47 -13.01
N SER A 100 -9.67 -2.82 -14.04
CA SER A 100 -10.20 -2.86 -15.41
C SER A 100 -11.23 -3.98 -15.62
N GLU A 101 -11.06 -5.13 -14.97
CA GLU A 101 -12.02 -6.24 -15.01
C GLU A 101 -13.32 -5.86 -14.27
N ASN A 102 -13.21 -5.19 -13.12
CA ASN A 102 -14.36 -4.73 -12.33
C ASN A 102 -15.21 -3.65 -13.03
N ASP A 103 -14.61 -2.82 -13.90
CA ASP A 103 -15.37 -1.86 -14.73
C ASP A 103 -15.96 -2.51 -16.00
N GLY A 104 -15.39 -3.63 -16.46
CA GLY A 104 -15.97 -4.45 -17.53
C GLY A 104 -17.27 -5.15 -17.10
N ASP A 105 -17.35 -5.61 -15.84
CA ASP A 105 -18.51 -6.33 -15.31
C ASP A 105 -19.73 -5.41 -15.08
N LYS A 106 -19.51 -4.11 -14.86
CA LYS A 106 -20.59 -3.10 -14.76
C LYS A 106 -21.32 -2.84 -16.08
N ASN A 107 -20.73 -3.21 -17.22
CA ASN A 107 -21.33 -3.00 -18.55
C ASN A 107 -22.14 -4.21 -19.04
N LEU A 108 -22.22 -5.31 -18.28
CA LEU A 108 -23.01 -6.50 -18.61
C LEU A 108 -24.32 -6.61 -17.81
N THR A 109 -24.62 -5.63 -16.94
CA THR A 109 -25.84 -5.60 -16.11
C THR A 109 -26.83 -4.49 -16.49
N THR A 110 -26.75 -3.93 -17.71
CA THR A 110 -27.77 -3.03 -18.27
C THR A 110 -28.51 -3.66 -19.43
#